data_AF-A0AAW9K7N7-F1
#
_entry.id   AF-A0AAW9K7N7-F1
#
_cell.length_a   1.000
_cell.length_b   1.000
_cell.length_c   1.000
_cell.angle_alpha   90.00
_cell.angle_beta   90.00
_cell.angle_gamma   90.00
#
_symmetry.space_group_name_H-M   'P 1'
#
loop_
_entity.id
_entity.type
_entity.pdbx_description
1 polymer ?
#
loop_
_entity_poly.entity_id
_entity_poly.type
_entity_poly.pdbx_seq_one_letter_code
_entity_poly.pdbx_strand_id
1 'polypeptide(L)'
;VTLEENGHCMFPDAPTERGVKHIMELIEAKKKGFGAGILFLIQLDNVKTFSPNDITDVEFGNALRLAKENHVDIMAYSCIVDREGIEINNIVDIIFK
;
A
#
# COMPACT_ATOMS: atom_id res chain seq x y z
N VAL A 1 2.50 2.93 6.93
CA VAL A 1 3.76 2.91 6.16
C VAL A 1 4.66 4.02 6.69
N THR A 2 5.93 3.71 6.97
CA THR A 2 6.89 4.64 7.58
C THR A 2 8.27 4.62 6.94
N LEU A 3 8.58 3.64 6.07
CA LEU A 3 9.82 3.63 5.30
C LEU A 3 9.74 4.68 4.19
N GLU A 4 10.67 5.63 4.20
CA GLU A 4 10.68 6.80 3.33
C GLU A 4 12.12 7.14 2.90
N GLU A 5 12.28 7.52 1.64
CA GLU A 5 13.52 8.04 1.07
C GLU A 5 13.22 9.18 0.08
N ASN A 6 13.61 10.41 0.41
CA ASN A 6 13.48 11.61 -0.42
C ASN A 6 12.05 11.93 -0.94
N GLY A 7 11.03 11.69 -0.11
CA GLY A 7 9.60 11.84 -0.39
C GLY A 7 8.96 10.60 -1.03
N HIS A 8 9.71 9.50 -1.21
CA HIS A 8 9.22 8.24 -1.72
C HIS A 8 9.01 7.24 -0.59
N CYS A 9 7.76 6.86 -0.33
CA CYS A 9 7.44 5.86 0.68
C CYS A 9 7.35 4.46 0.08
N MET A 10 7.74 3.46 0.87
CA MET A 10 7.76 2.08 0.41
C MET A 10 7.20 1.13 1.47
N PHE A 11 6.62 0.01 1.03
CA PHE A 11 6.18 -1.06 1.93
C PHE A 11 6.35 -2.43 1.26
N PRO A 12 6.82 -3.48 1.96
CA PRO A 12 7.11 -3.49 3.40
C PRO A 12 8.56 -3.07 3.74
N ASP A 13 8.83 -2.87 5.03
CA ASP A 13 10.15 -2.63 5.62
C ASP A 13 10.85 -3.93 6.05
N ALA A 14 10.12 -5.04 6.16
CA ALA A 14 10.61 -6.40 6.30
C ALA A 14 9.73 -7.40 5.51
N PRO A 15 10.24 -8.59 5.13
CA PRO A 15 9.41 -9.60 4.45
C PRO A 15 8.10 -9.91 5.19
N THR A 16 6.99 -10.06 4.44
CA THR A 16 5.65 -10.19 5.00
C THR A 16 4.76 -11.19 4.25
N GLU A 17 4.90 -12.47 4.60
CA GLU A 17 4.01 -13.54 4.11
C GLU A 17 2.53 -13.26 4.40
N ARG A 18 2.24 -12.62 5.54
CA ARG A 18 0.88 -12.22 5.92
C ARG A 18 0.31 -11.19 4.96
N GLY A 19 1.11 -10.20 4.54
CA GLY A 19 0.69 -9.20 3.57
C GLY A 19 0.33 -9.84 2.22
N VAL A 20 1.19 -10.74 1.73
CA VAL A 20 0.93 -11.53 0.51
C VAL A 20 -0.38 -12.29 0.63
N LYS A 21 -0.59 -13.03 1.73
CA LYS A 21 -1.81 -13.80 1.96
C LYS A 21 -3.07 -12.93 1.91
N HIS A 22 -3.08 -11.79 2.61
CA HIS A 22 -4.24 -10.89 2.61
C HIS A 22 -4.55 -10.33 1.21
N ILE A 23 -3.52 -10.01 0.43
CA ILE A 23 -3.71 -9.55 -0.95
C ILE A 23 -4.40 -10.62 -1.79
N MET A 24 -3.96 -11.88 -1.67
CA MET A 24 -4.58 -13.00 -2.38
C MET A 24 -6.05 -13.21 -1.96
N GLU A 25 -6.37 -13.05 -0.68
CA GLU A 25 -7.75 -13.13 -0.18
C GLU A 25 -8.64 -12.02 -0.77
N LEU A 26 -8.12 -10.81 -0.96
CA LEU A 26 -8.83 -9.70 -1.60
C LEU A 26 -9.08 -9.94 -3.09
N ILE A 27 -8.12 -10.55 -3.79
CA ILE A 27 -8.31 -10.99 -5.18
C ILE A 27 -9.45 -12.01 -5.26
N GLU A 28 -9.47 -13.00 -4.38
CA GLU A 28 -10.55 -13.99 -4.33
C GLU A 28 -11.91 -13.36 -3.99
N ALA A 29 -11.93 -12.31 -3.15
CA ALA A 29 -13.15 -11.54 -2.90
C ALA A 29 -13.65 -10.83 -4.16
N LYS A 30 -12.77 -10.16 -4.94
CA LYS A 30 -13.14 -9.55 -6.24
C LYS A 30 -13.69 -10.59 -7.21
N LYS A 31 -13.06 -11.76 -7.33
CA LYS A 31 -13.52 -12.86 -8.20
C LYS A 31 -14.91 -13.39 -7.83
N LYS A 32 -15.26 -13.33 -6.54
CA LYS A 32 -16.60 -13.69 -6.04
C LYS A 32 -17.65 -12.57 -6.20
N GLY A 33 -17.27 -11.43 -6.79
CA GLY A 33 -18.15 -10.29 -7.05
C GLY A 33 -18.26 -9.29 -5.90
N PHE A 34 -17.41 -9.38 -4.87
CA PHE A 34 -17.39 -8.41 -3.77
C PHE A 34 -16.59 -7.16 -4.11
N GLY A 35 -16.95 -6.03 -3.50
CA GLY A 35 -16.04 -4.89 -3.36
C GLY A 35 -14.90 -5.25 -2.39
N ALA A 36 -13.67 -4.91 -2.75
CA ALA A 36 -12.48 -5.24 -1.98
C ALA A 36 -11.33 -4.29 -2.36
N GLY A 37 -10.58 -3.84 -1.36
CA GLY A 37 -9.51 -2.88 -1.56
C GLY A 37 -8.47 -2.89 -0.46
N ILE A 38 -7.37 -2.21 -0.72
CA ILE A 38 -6.22 -2.03 0.16
C ILE A 38 -5.98 -0.54 0.30
N LEU A 39 -5.93 -0.05 1.54
CA LEU A 39 -5.55 1.31 1.87
C LEU A 39 -4.19 1.31 2.58
N PHE A 40 -3.19 1.89 1.93
CA PHE A 40 -1.91 2.20 2.57
C PHE A 40 -2.02 3.56 3.26
N LEU A 41 -2.11 3.52 4.59
CA LEU A 41 -2.07 4.71 5.43
C LEU A 41 -0.61 5.05 5.74
N ILE A 42 -0.12 6.15 5.16
CA ILE A 42 1.25 6.63 5.31
C ILE A 42 1.24 7.70 6.39
N GLN A 43 1.79 7.37 7.56
CA GLN A 43 1.76 8.23 8.74
C GLN A 43 2.93 9.23 8.72
N LEU A 44 3.11 9.87 7.56
CA LEU A 44 4.13 10.87 7.29
C LEU A 44 3.49 11.98 6.45
N ASP A 45 3.95 13.22 6.68
CA ASP A 45 3.57 14.36 5.87
C ASP A 45 4.55 14.58 4.70
N ASN A 46 4.16 15.36 3.70
CA ASN A 46 4.97 15.69 2.51
C ASN A 46 5.41 14.47 1.66
N VAL A 47 4.64 13.39 1.71
CA VAL A 47 4.83 12.20 0.86
C VAL A 47 4.46 12.52 -0.58
N LYS A 48 5.37 12.22 -1.52
CA LYS A 48 5.15 12.47 -2.95
C LYS A 48 4.61 11.24 -3.66
N THR A 49 5.20 10.08 -3.39
CA THR A 49 4.86 8.83 -4.08
C THR A 49 5.00 7.63 -3.16
N PHE A 50 4.31 6.55 -3.50
CA PHE A 50 4.37 5.27 -2.80
C PHE A 50 4.63 4.12 -3.79
N SER A 51 5.38 3.10 -3.39
CA SER A 51 5.52 1.86 -4.17
C SER A 51 5.68 0.62 -3.27
N PRO A 52 5.41 -0.61 -3.77
CA PRO A 52 5.86 -1.80 -3.07
C PRO A 52 7.39 -1.84 -3.02
N ASN A 53 7.95 -2.28 -1.89
CA ASN A 53 9.38 -2.41 -1.69
C ASN A 53 9.89 -3.77 -2.19
N ASP A 54 10.08 -3.91 -3.50
CA ASP A 54 10.54 -5.18 -4.08
C ASP A 54 11.96 -5.58 -3.62
N ILE A 55 12.77 -4.64 -3.14
CA ILE A 55 14.11 -4.94 -2.58
C ILE A 55 13.97 -5.76 -1.30
N THR A 56 12.98 -5.43 -0.48
CA THR A 56 12.72 -6.13 0.78
C THR A 56 11.84 -7.35 0.61
N ASP A 57 10.80 -7.26 -0.23
CA ASP A 57 9.86 -8.35 -0.46
C ASP A 57 9.25 -8.30 -1.86
N VAL A 58 9.89 -9.00 -2.79
CA VAL A 58 9.43 -9.11 -4.18
C VAL A 58 8.08 -9.84 -4.29
N GLU A 59 7.78 -10.78 -3.38
CA GLU A 59 6.53 -11.53 -3.40
C GLU A 59 5.35 -10.63 -3.01
N PHE A 60 5.54 -9.76 -2.02
CA PHE A 60 4.55 -8.74 -1.69
C PHE A 60 4.26 -7.81 -2.87
N GLY A 61 5.32 -7.34 -3.53
CA GLY A 61 5.17 -6.50 -4.71
C GLY A 61 4.45 -7.20 -5.85
N ASN A 62 4.80 -8.45 -6.15
CA ASN A 62 4.14 -9.25 -7.19
C ASN A 62 2.65 -9.46 -6.87
N ALA A 63 2.33 -9.77 -5.61
CA ALA A 63 0.94 -9.92 -5.17
C ALA A 63 0.16 -8.61 -5.36
N LEU A 64 0.75 -7.46 -5.01
CA LEU A 64 0.08 -6.16 -5.13
C LEU A 64 -0.20 -5.77 -6.59
N ARG A 65 0.74 -6.09 -7.50
CA ARG A 65 0.52 -5.94 -8.96
C ARG A 65 -0.59 -6.85 -9.46
N LEU A 66 -0.59 -8.12 -9.05
CA LEU A 66 -1.64 -9.07 -9.39
C LEU A 66 -3.01 -8.60 -8.89
N ALA A 67 -3.07 -7.98 -7.70
CA ALA A 67 -4.30 -7.42 -7.16
C ALA A 67 -4.84 -6.27 -8.01
N LYS A 68 -3.96 -5.39 -8.49
CA LYS A 68 -4.33 -4.34 -9.45
C LYS A 68 -4.91 -4.92 -10.73
N GLU A 69 -4.28 -5.95 -11.29
CA GLU A 69 -4.77 -6.65 -12.49
C GLU A 69 -6.14 -7.31 -12.27
N ASN A 70 -6.42 -7.77 -11.05
CA ASN A 70 -7.70 -8.35 -10.65
C ASN A 70 -8.69 -7.29 -10.10
N HIS A 71 -8.47 -6.02 -10.41
CA HIS A 71 -9.36 -4.91 -10.07
C HIS A 71 -9.62 -4.71 -8.57
N VAL A 72 -8.69 -5.13 -7.70
CA VAL A 72 -8.69 -4.73 -6.29
C VAL A 72 -8.43 -3.23 -6.22
N ASP A 73 -9.21 -2.51 -5.42
CA ASP A 73 -9.05 -1.06 -5.26
C ASP A 73 -7.81 -0.79 -4.40
N ILE A 74 -6.78 -0.13 -4.94
CA ILE A 74 -5.53 0.12 -4.22
C ILE A 74 -5.35 1.63 -4.06
N MET A 75 -5.27 2.07 -2.82
CA MET A 75 -5.24 3.48 -2.44
C MET A 75 -4.08 3.74 -1.48
N ALA A 76 -3.48 4.92 -1.56
CA ALA A 76 -2.47 5.38 -0.63
C ALA A 76 -2.77 6.82 -0.23
N TYR A 77 -2.68 7.12 1.06
CA TYR A 77 -2.90 8.45 1.60
C TYR A 77 -1.80 8.81 2.59
N SER A 78 -1.32 10.05 2.53
CA SER A 78 -0.52 10.65 3.58
C SER A 78 -1.40 11.06 4.76
N CYS A 79 -0.79 11.26 5.92
CA CYS A 79 -1.46 11.74 7.10
C CYS A 79 -0.73 12.94 7.69
N ILE A 80 -1.48 13.87 8.26
CA ILE A 80 -0.95 14.81 9.24
C ILE A 80 -0.94 14.06 10.58
N VAL A 81 0.23 14.00 11.20
CA VAL A 81 0.43 13.34 12.50
C VAL A 81 1.01 14.36 13.47
N ASP A 82 0.27 14.64 14.54
CA ASP A 82 0.68 15.57 15.59
C ASP A 82 0.29 15.03 16.98
N ARG A 83 0.34 15.91 18.00
CA ARG A 83 0.03 15.53 19.39
C ARG A 83 -1.48 15.37 19.63
N GLU A 84 -2.31 15.94 18.77
CA GLU A 84 -3.77 15.91 18.89
C GLU A 84 -4.37 14.70 18.16
N GLY A 85 -3.70 14.22 17.12
CA GLY A 85 -4.06 12.94 16.50
C GLY A 85 -3.42 12.65 15.15
N ILE A 86 -4.16 11.85 14.36
CA ILE A 86 -3.81 11.44 13.00
C ILE A 86 -4.99 11.78 12.10
N GLU A 87 -4.75 12.59 11.08
CA GLU A 87 -5.76 12.98 10.08
C GLU A 87 -5.31 12.55 8.69
N ILE A 88 -6.22 11.97 7.89
CA ILE A 88 -5.96 11.66 6.48
C ILE A 88 -5.81 12.97 5.72
N ASN A 89 -4.72 13.10 4.98
CA ASN A 89 -4.38 14.31 4.25
C ASN A 89 -4.55 14.09 2.74
N ASN A 90 -3.45 13.91 2.01
CA ASN A 90 -3.46 13.89 0.54
C ASN A 90 -3.47 12.46 -0.01
N ILE A 91 -4.10 12.28 -1.17
CA ILE A 91 -3.90 11.09 -2.01
C ILE A 91 -2.43 11.04 -2.44
N VAL A 92 -1.84 9.85 -2.39
CA VAL A 92 -0.45 9.61 -2.80
C VAL A 92 -0.44 8.74 -4.05
N ASP A 93 0.32 9.17 -5.06
CA ASP A 93 0.49 8.42 -6.30
C ASP A 93 1.21 7.09 -6.05
N ILE A 94 0.62 6.00 -6.55
CA ILE A 94 1.17 4.66 -6.41
C ILE A 94 1.89 4.26 -7.69
N ILE A 95 3.18 3.97 -7.56
CA ILE A 95 4.04 3.50 -8.64
C ILE A 95 4.08 1.97 -8.58
N PHE A 96 3.64 1.33 -9.65
CA PHE A 96 3.82 -0.10 -9.89
C PHE A 96 4.93 -0.23 -10.93
N LYS A 97 6.14 -0.64 -10.51
CA LYS A 97 7.29 -0.84 -11.39
C LYS A 97 7.26 -2.22 -12.04
#